data_AF-A0A958V655-F1
#
_entry.id   AF-A0A958V655-F1
#
_cell.length_a   1.000
_cell.length_b   1.000
_cell.length_c   1.000
_cell.angle_alpha   90.00
_cell.angle_beta   90.00
_cell.angle_gamma   90.00
#
_symmetry.space_group_name_H-M   'P 1'
#
loop_
_entity.id
_entity.type
_entity.pdbx_description
1 polymer ?
#
loop_
_entity_poly.entity_id
_entity_poly.type
_entity_poly.pdbx_seq_one_letter_code
_entity_poly.pdbx_strand_id
1 'polypeptide(L)' 'MYLKKIALVNYKNFDSASFDFEKKINCFVGFNGVGKTNVLDAIYNLAITKGY' A
#
# COMPACT_ATOMS: atom_id res chain seq x y z
N MET A 1 -1.13 -9.32 13.88
CA MET A 1 -1.54 -9.20 12.47
C MET A 1 -0.34 -8.70 11.67
N TYR A 2 -0.03 -9.30 10.52
CA TYR A 2 1.12 -8.92 9.68
C TYR A 2 0.72 -8.99 8.19
N LEU A 3 0.84 -7.88 7.49
CA LEU A 3 0.59 -7.78 6.05
C LEU A 3 1.81 -8.33 5.31
N LYS A 4 1.63 -9.42 4.55
CA LYS A 4 2.70 -10.04 3.75
C LYS A 4 2.88 -9.37 2.39
N LYS A 5 1.75 -9.11 1.72
CA LYS A 5 1.71 -8.56 0.38
C LYS A 5 0.45 -7.72 0.20
N ILE A 6 0.55 -6.68 -0.60
CA ILE A 6 -0.60 -5.95 -1.14
C ILE A 6 -0.45 -5.84 -2.66
N ALA A 7 -1.57 -6.01 -3.37
CA ALA A 7 -1.67 -5.73 -4.80
C ALA A 7 -2.66 -4.59 -5.00
N LEU A 8 -2.23 -3.55 -5.69
CA LEU A 8 -3.01 -2.37 -6.06
C LEU A 8 -3.30 -2.46 -7.55
N VAL A 9 -4.58 -2.42 -7.92
CA VAL A 9 -5.03 -2.43 -9.32
C VAL A 9 -6.01 -1.29 -9.50
N ASN A 10 -5.75 -0.41 -10.46
CA ASN A 10 -6.53 0.81 -10.70
C ASN A 10 -6.78 1.61 -9.41
N TYR A 11 -5.77 1.72 -8.55
CA TYR A 11 -5.88 2.38 -7.25
C TYR A 11 -5.17 3.73 -7.29
N LYS A 12 -5.97 4.81 -7.29
CA LYS A 12 -5.48 6.19 -7.39
C LYS A 12 -4.52 6.38 -8.58
N ASN A 13 -3.23 6.59 -8.31
CA ASN A 13 -2.20 6.83 -9.31
C ASN A 13 -1.44 5.55 -9.72
N PHE A 14 -1.90 4.37 -9.30
CA PHE A 14 -1.34 3.08 -9.69
C PHE A 14 -2.30 2.34 -10.62
N ASP A 15 -1.89 2.14 -11.87
CA ASP A 15 -2.60 1.23 -12.79
C ASP A 15 -2.46 -0.22 -12.30
N SER A 16 -1.23 -0.62 -11.98
CA SER A 16 -0.93 -1.89 -11.32
C SER A 16 0.35 -1.77 -10.50
N ALA A 17 0.31 -2.19 -9.23
CA ALA A 17 1.49 -2.27 -8.38
C ALA A 17 1.35 -3.42 -7.38
N SER A 18 2.47 -4.04 -7.00
CA SER A 18 2.52 -5.06 -5.96
C SER A 18 3.67 -4.77 -5.01
N PHE A 19 3.43 -4.89 -3.72
CA PHE A 19 4.44 -4.69 -2.68
C PHE A 19 4.44 -5.88 -1.73
N ASP A 20 5.62 -6.45 -1.53
CA ASP A 20 5.90 -7.45 -0.51
C ASP A 20 6.51 -6.76 0.71
N PHE A 21 6.09 -7.15 1.90
CA PHE A 21 6.46 -6.50 3.16
C PHE A 21 7.25 -7.43 4.06
N GLU A 22 8.20 -6.87 4.79
CA GLU A 22 8.94 -7.56 5.85
C GLU A 22 8.34 -7.33 7.24
N LYS A 23 8.63 -8.24 8.18
CA LYS A 23 8.07 -8.18 9.56
C LYS A 23 8.58 -7.04 10.42
N LYS A 24 9.74 -6.44 10.08
CA LYS A 24 10.39 -5.40 10.88
C LYS A 24 9.94 -4.01 10.47
N ILE A 25 10.63 -3.41 9.51
CA ILE A 25 10.42 -2.04 9.04
C ILE A 25 10.44 -2.07 7.52
N ASN A 26 9.47 -1.41 6.91
CA ASN A 26 9.41 -1.21 5.46
C ASN A 26 9.45 0.31 5.19
N CYS A 27 10.32 0.74 4.28
CA CYS A 27 10.50 2.15 3.96
C CYS A 27 10.08 2.43 2.52
N PHE A 28 9.16 3.36 2.32
CA PHE A 28 8.79 3.86 1.00
C PHE A 28 9.62 5.10 0.68
N VAL A 29 10.46 5.01 -0.37
CA VAL A 29 11.36 6.08 -0.79
C VAL A 29 11.09 6.51 -2.24
N GLY A 30 11.49 7.72 -2.60
CA GLY A 30 11.32 8.29 -3.94
C GLY A 30 10.81 9.72 -3.92
N PHE A 31 10.59 10.31 -5.09
CA PHE A 31 10.14 11.69 -5.23
C PHE A 31 8.71 11.90 -4.72
N ASN A 32 8.35 13.15 -4.43
CA ASN A 32 6.98 13.50 -4.08
C ASN A 32 6.04 13.28 -5.28
N GLY A 33 4.81 12.87 -5.01
CA GLY A 33 3.80 12.60 -6.05
C GLY A 33 3.84 11.20 -6.68
N VAL A 34 4.86 10.38 -6.40
CA VAL A 34 4.98 9.03 -7.01
C VAL A 34 4.04 7.97 -6.40
N GLY A 35 3.26 8.30 -5.37
CA GLY A 35 2.26 7.40 -4.78
C GLY A 35 2.62 6.74 -3.45
N LYS A 36 3.70 7.17 -2.77
CA LYS A 36 4.09 6.64 -1.44
C LYS A 36 2.94 6.70 -0.42
N THR A 37 2.29 7.86 -0.29
CA THR A 37 1.12 8.04 0.60
C THR A 37 -0.06 7.19 0.16
N ASN A 38 -0.24 6.97 -1.15
CA ASN A 38 -1.34 6.14 -1.65
C ASN A 38 -1.18 4.67 -1.26
N VAL A 39 0.06 4.15 -1.17
CA VAL A 39 0.28 2.79 -0.65
C VAL A 39 -0.12 2.72 0.83
N LEU A 40 0.23 3.73 1.63
CA LEU A 40 -0.17 3.80 3.04
C LEU A 40 -1.69 3.91 3.21
N ASP A 41 -2.36 4.70 2.36
CA ASP A 41 -3.82 4.81 2.35
C ASP A 41 -4.49 3.47 2.01
N ALA A 42 -3.93 2.70 1.08
CA ALA A 42 -4.45 1.38 0.75
C ALA A 42 -4.34 0.40 1.93
N ILE A 43 -3.21 0.43 2.65
CA ILE A 43 -3.01 -0.36 3.88
C ILE A 43 -4.01 0.08 4.96
N TYR A 44 -4.21 1.39 5.13
CA TYR A 44 -5.16 1.95 6.08
C TYR A 44 -6.60 1.50 5.77
N ASN A 45 -7.01 1.58 4.51
CA ASN A 45 -8.34 1.13 4.07
C ASN A 45 -8.54 -0.36 4.35
N LEU A 46 -7.53 -1.21 4.08
CA LEU A 46 -7.59 -2.64 4.41
C LEU A 46 -7.74 -2.91 5.91
N ALA A 47 -7.14 -2.07 6.75
CA ALA A 47 -7.14 -2.26 8.20
C ALA A 47 -8.41 -1.73 8.88
N ILE A 48 -8.99 -0.63 8.38
CA ILE A 48 -10.04 0.12 9.09
C ILE A 48 -11.38 0.05 8.38
N THR A 49 -11.40 -0.08 7.06
CA THR A 49 -12.66 -0.21 6.33
C THR A 49 -13.18 -1.64 6.50
N LYS A 50 -14.45 -1.78 6.92
CA LYS A 50 -15.14 -3.08 6.85
C LYS A 50 -15.32 -3.43 5.38
N GLY A 51 -14.89 -4.63 4.99
CA GLY A 51 -15.32 -5.23 3.74
C GLY A 51 -16.85 -5.23 3.70
N TYR A 52 -17.41 -4.62 2.67
CA TYR A 52 -18.81 -4.88 2.29
C TYR A 52 -18.93 -6.29 1.73
#